data_AF-A0A838P2V0-F1
#
_entry.id   AF-A0A838P2V0-F1
#
_cell.length_a   1.000
_cell.length_b   1.000
_cell.length_c   1.000
_cell.angle_alpha   90.00
_cell.angle_beta   90.00
_cell.angle_gamma   90.00
#
_symmetry.space_group_name_H-M   'P 1'
#
loop_
_entity.id
_entity.type
_entity.pdbx_description
1 polymer ?
#
loop_
_entity_poly.entity_id
_entity_poly.type
_entity_poly.pdbx_seq_one_letter_code
_entity_poly.pdbx_strand_id
1 'polypeptide(L)'
;MPGPIWCVLSYRLPREPTRLRLAVWRRLKRLGAVVLHDAVWLLPADGATREAFEWLAEEIEQQGGTAFIWEGPSLDSSQAQTIVRRFRADADVRYATIANSALELCRVAARVRRVSDAQLQQIRRRLVGLERALRLERRCDYFRAQGRAGAERALREALADLDERIAITARPASSVNRSGRQRAVGH
;
A
#
# COMPACT_ATOMS: atom_id res chain seq x y z
N MET A 1 -17.69 25.89 -7.48
CA MET A 1 -17.17 24.87 -8.43
C MET A 1 -18.11 23.69 -8.40
N PRO A 2 -18.51 23.12 -9.55
CA PRO A 2 -19.26 21.87 -9.55
C PRO A 2 -18.45 20.78 -8.83
N GLY A 3 -19.14 19.90 -8.10
CA GLY A 3 -18.51 18.77 -7.43
C GLY A 3 -17.91 17.74 -8.41
N PRO A 4 -17.19 16.73 -7.92
CA PRO A 4 -16.69 15.65 -8.78
C PRO A 4 -17.84 14.93 -9.49
N ILE A 5 -17.59 14.53 -10.73
CA ILE A 5 -18.42 13.54 -11.42
C ILE A 5 -17.99 12.16 -10.94
N TRP A 6 -18.94 11.27 -10.73
CA TRP A 6 -18.70 9.90 -10.28
C TRP A 6 -18.92 8.94 -11.43
N CYS A 7 -18.01 7.99 -11.62
CA CYS A 7 -18.26 6.78 -12.38
C CYS A 7 -18.78 5.72 -11.40
N VAL A 8 -19.97 5.19 -11.68
CA VAL A 8 -20.68 4.28 -10.78
C VAL A 8 -20.85 2.94 -11.47
N LEU A 9 -20.49 1.87 -10.76
CA LEU A 9 -20.74 0.48 -11.16
C LEU A 9 -21.75 -0.13 -10.19
N SER A 10 -22.87 -0.61 -10.72
CA SER A 10 -23.80 -1.50 -10.02
C SER A 10 -23.78 -2.85 -10.68
N TYR A 11 -23.59 -3.93 -9.92
CA TYR A 11 -23.51 -5.26 -10.50
C TYR A 11 -24.18 -6.35 -9.67
N ARG A 12 -24.46 -7.47 -10.33
CA ARG A 12 -24.92 -8.72 -9.72
C ARG A 12 -24.16 -9.88 -10.33
N LEU A 13 -23.78 -10.84 -9.49
CA LEU A 13 -23.17 -12.09 -9.92
C LEU A 13 -23.97 -13.28 -9.37
N PRO A 14 -23.89 -14.45 -10.03
CA PRO A 14 -24.37 -15.70 -9.46
C PRO A 14 -23.83 -15.94 -8.04
N ARG A 15 -24.65 -16.57 -7.19
CA ARG A 15 -24.24 -16.86 -5.80
C ARG A 15 -23.03 -17.79 -5.75
N GLU A 16 -23.00 -18.75 -6.67
CA GLU A 16 -21.93 -19.71 -6.87
C GLU A 16 -21.36 -19.62 -8.29
N PRO A 17 -20.04 -19.80 -8.46
CA PRO A 17 -19.05 -20.04 -7.41
C PRO A 17 -18.58 -18.73 -6.72
N THR A 18 -18.40 -18.77 -5.39
CA THR A 18 -17.99 -17.60 -4.57
C THR A 18 -16.69 -16.93 -5.04
N ARG A 19 -15.81 -17.67 -5.73
CA ARG A 19 -14.54 -17.16 -6.25
C ARG A 19 -14.71 -15.95 -7.18
N LEU A 20 -15.79 -15.90 -7.96
CA LEU A 20 -16.03 -14.81 -8.92
C LEU A 20 -16.30 -13.50 -8.19
N ARG A 21 -17.21 -13.53 -7.20
CA ARG A 21 -17.52 -12.37 -6.36
C ARG A 21 -16.30 -11.84 -5.62
N LEU A 22 -15.47 -12.73 -5.08
CA LEU A 22 -14.23 -12.35 -4.41
C LEU A 22 -13.20 -11.73 -5.37
N ALA A 23 -13.12 -12.21 -6.62
CA ALA A 23 -12.23 -11.65 -7.62
C ALA A 23 -12.62 -10.21 -7.99
N VAL A 24 -13.91 -9.99 -8.28
CA VAL A 24 -14.46 -8.66 -8.56
C VAL A 24 -14.26 -7.71 -7.38
N TRP A 25 -14.60 -8.14 -6.16
CA TRP A 25 -14.39 -7.34 -4.95
C TRP A 25 -12.92 -6.93 -4.75
N ARG A 26 -11.98 -7.86 -4.94
CA ARG A 26 -10.53 -7.57 -4.86
C ARG A 26 -10.08 -6.61 -5.97
N ARG A 27 -10.64 -6.72 -7.18
CA ARG A 27 -10.34 -5.79 -8.28
C ARG A 27 -10.83 -4.38 -7.95
N LEU A 28 -12.05 -4.23 -7.44
CA LEU A 28 -12.61 -2.95 -7.00
C LEU A 28 -11.78 -2.32 -5.88
N LYS A 29 -11.38 -3.10 -4.87
CA LYS A 29 -10.50 -2.61 -3.80
C LYS A 29 -9.12 -2.19 -4.32
N ARG A 30 -8.56 -2.90 -5.31
CA ARG A 30 -7.29 -2.50 -5.95
C ARG A 30 -7.40 -1.22 -6.78
N LEU A 31 -8.57 -0.93 -7.33
CA LEU A 31 -8.85 0.35 -8.01
C LEU A 31 -9.05 1.51 -7.02
N GLY A 32 -9.13 1.24 -5.70
CA GLY A 32 -9.48 2.26 -4.71
C GLY A 32 -10.95 2.65 -4.72
N ALA A 33 -11.82 1.86 -5.37
CA ALA A 33 -13.25 2.12 -5.42
C ALA A 33 -13.88 2.01 -4.02
N VAL A 34 -14.82 2.90 -3.74
CA VAL A 34 -15.60 2.89 -2.49
C VAL A 34 -16.99 2.32 -2.75
N VAL A 35 -17.52 1.59 -1.77
CA VAL A 35 -18.88 1.07 -1.80
C VAL A 35 -19.82 2.07 -1.10
N LEU A 36 -20.94 2.41 -1.74
CA LEU A 36 -22.00 3.20 -1.11
C LEU A 36 -22.88 2.30 -0.24
N HIS A 37 -23.54 1.35 -0.88
CA HIS A 37 -24.39 0.31 -0.30
C HIS A 37 -24.43 -0.88 -1.27
N ASP A 38 -24.60 -2.09 -0.74
CA ASP A 38 -24.68 -3.34 -1.51
C ASP A 38 -23.56 -3.50 -2.56
N ALA A 39 -23.92 -3.57 -3.84
CA ALA A 39 -23.03 -3.73 -4.97
C ALA A 39 -22.87 -2.44 -5.80
N VAL A 40 -23.09 -1.26 -5.19
CA VAL A 40 -22.90 0.04 -5.83
C VAL A 40 -21.53 0.61 -5.46
N TRP A 41 -20.64 0.69 -6.45
CA TRP A 41 -19.24 1.09 -6.32
C TRP A 41 -18.95 2.35 -7.09
N LEU A 42 -18.13 3.23 -6.50
CA LEU A 42 -17.82 4.53 -7.05
C LEU A 42 -16.33 4.70 -7.26
N LEU A 43 -16.00 5.38 -8.36
CA LEU A 43 -14.74 6.05 -8.62
C LEU A 43 -15.01 7.51 -9.04
N PRO A 44 -14.08 8.45 -8.82
CA PRO A 44 -14.14 9.73 -9.54
C PRO A 44 -14.10 9.45 -11.04
N ALA A 45 -14.90 10.14 -11.83
CA ALA A 45 -14.93 9.94 -13.28
C ALA A 45 -13.69 10.57 -13.93
N ASP A 46 -12.81 9.71 -14.43
CA ASP A 46 -11.80 10.02 -15.43
C ASP A 46 -11.74 8.90 -16.49
N GLY A 47 -10.95 9.10 -17.55
CA GLY A 47 -10.85 8.12 -18.64
C GLY A 47 -10.36 6.75 -18.18
N ALA A 48 -9.42 6.69 -17.23
CA ALA A 48 -8.85 5.44 -16.76
C ALA A 48 -9.81 4.69 -15.81
N THR A 49 -10.52 5.41 -14.94
CA THR A 49 -11.51 4.79 -14.05
C THR A 49 -12.72 4.27 -14.80
N ARG A 50 -13.17 5.01 -15.83
CA ARG A 50 -14.27 4.60 -16.69
C ARG A 50 -13.91 3.32 -17.43
N GLU A 51 -12.79 3.32 -18.14
CA GLU A 51 -12.30 2.16 -18.86
C GLU A 51 -12.14 0.95 -17.91
N ALA A 52 -11.60 1.16 -16.70
CA ALA A 52 -11.45 0.10 -15.71
C ALA A 52 -12.80 -0.51 -15.25
N PHE A 53 -13.85 0.29 -15.16
CA PHE A 53 -15.20 -0.18 -14.85
C PHE A 53 -15.84 -0.87 -16.06
N GLU A 54 -15.67 -0.36 -17.28
CA GLU A 54 -16.17 -0.96 -18.52
C GLU A 54 -15.61 -2.38 -18.70
N TRP A 55 -14.29 -2.55 -18.62
CA TRP A 55 -13.65 -3.87 -18.65
C TRP A 55 -14.16 -4.82 -17.55
N LEU A 56 -14.46 -4.29 -16.36
CA LEU A 56 -14.96 -5.09 -15.26
C LEU A 56 -16.43 -5.49 -15.47
N ALA A 57 -17.25 -4.61 -16.03
CA ALA A 57 -18.63 -4.91 -16.38
C ALA A 57 -18.69 -6.01 -17.45
N GLU A 58 -17.88 -5.92 -18.51
CA GLU A 58 -17.77 -6.98 -19.52
C GLU A 58 -17.35 -8.31 -18.90
N GLU A 59 -16.35 -8.32 -18.01
CA GLU A 59 -15.92 -9.53 -17.31
C GLU A 59 -17.04 -10.13 -16.45
N ILE A 60 -17.83 -9.29 -15.77
CA ILE A 60 -18.98 -9.72 -14.96
C ILE A 60 -20.05 -10.37 -15.85
N GLU A 61 -20.36 -9.75 -16.99
CA GLU A 61 -21.38 -10.25 -17.93
C GLU A 61 -20.94 -11.57 -18.59
N GLN A 62 -19.67 -11.68 -19.00
CA GLN A 62 -19.10 -12.94 -19.51
C GLN A 62 -19.17 -14.09 -18.50
N GLN A 63 -19.20 -13.77 -17.20
CA GLN A 63 -19.34 -14.73 -16.11
C GLN A 63 -20.80 -15.02 -15.72
N GLY A 64 -21.77 -14.59 -16.52
CA GLY A 64 -23.20 -14.80 -16.27
C GLY A 64 -23.81 -13.84 -15.23
N GLY A 65 -23.13 -12.73 -14.95
CA GLY A 65 -23.64 -11.64 -14.13
C GLY A 65 -24.38 -10.57 -14.95
N THR A 66 -24.75 -9.49 -14.27
CA THR A 66 -25.22 -8.25 -14.89
C THR A 66 -24.48 -7.07 -14.31
N ALA A 67 -24.17 -6.07 -15.12
CA ALA A 67 -23.50 -4.85 -14.68
C ALA A 67 -24.12 -3.62 -15.36
N PHE A 68 -24.14 -2.51 -14.64
CA PHE A 68 -24.57 -1.21 -15.15
C PHE A 68 -23.52 -0.18 -14.77
N ILE A 69 -23.14 0.64 -15.74
CA ILE A 69 -22.23 1.78 -15.55
C ILE A 69 -22.96 3.06 -15.91
N TRP A 70 -22.81 4.08 -15.07
CA TRP A 70 -23.22 5.43 -15.42
C TRP A 70 -22.28 6.45 -14.81
N GLU A 71 -22.31 7.66 -15.38
CA GLU A 71 -21.62 8.81 -14.82
C GLU A 71 -22.60 9.88 -14.37
N GLY A 72 -22.32 10.50 -13.24
CA GLY A 72 -23.14 11.62 -12.78
C GLY A 72 -22.56 12.35 -11.56
N PRO A 73 -22.91 13.64 -11.39
CA PRO A 73 -22.58 14.37 -10.17
C PRO A 73 -23.43 13.87 -8.99
N SER A 74 -23.00 14.16 -7.77
CA SER A 74 -23.94 14.17 -6.64
C SER A 74 -24.94 15.32 -6.79
N LEU A 75 -26.19 15.10 -6.38
CA LEU A 75 -27.23 16.15 -6.44
C LEU A 75 -26.93 17.30 -5.47
N ASP A 76 -26.32 16.99 -4.33
CA ASP A 76 -25.93 17.99 -3.34
C ASP A 76 -24.43 17.87 -2.97
N SER A 77 -23.85 19.00 -2.55
CA SER A 77 -22.44 19.08 -2.17
C SER A 77 -22.10 18.30 -0.89
N SER A 78 -23.07 18.07 -0.01
CA SER A 78 -22.86 17.35 1.25
C SER A 78 -22.68 15.84 1.01
N GLN A 79 -23.38 15.27 0.03
CA GLN A 79 -23.23 13.91 -0.46
C GLN A 79 -21.87 13.73 -1.11
N ALA A 80 -21.47 14.65 -1.99
CA ALA A 80 -20.14 14.62 -2.61
C ALA A 80 -19.04 14.62 -1.53
N GLN A 81 -19.14 15.51 -0.52
CA GLN A 81 -18.19 15.54 0.59
C GLN A 81 -18.21 14.26 1.43
N THR A 82 -19.38 13.64 1.63
CA THR A 82 -19.50 12.36 2.33
C THR A 82 -18.78 11.25 1.58
N ILE A 83 -18.92 11.18 0.25
CA ILE A 83 -18.23 10.21 -0.59
C ILE A 83 -16.71 10.45 -0.53
N VAL A 84 -16.26 11.70 -0.68
CA VAL A 84 -14.83 12.07 -0.56
C VAL A 84 -14.26 11.67 0.81
N ARG A 85 -15.01 11.88 1.90
CA ARG A 85 -14.60 11.44 3.24
C ARG A 85 -14.44 9.92 3.31
N ARG A 86 -15.32 9.14 2.67
CA ARG A 86 -15.18 7.68 2.59
C ARG A 86 -13.92 7.27 1.85
N PHE A 87 -13.62 7.88 0.69
CA PHE A 87 -12.37 7.62 -0.03
C PHE A 87 -11.13 7.89 0.84
N ARG A 88 -11.11 9.04 1.51
CA ARG A 88 -10.00 9.40 2.40
C ARG A 88 -9.86 8.43 3.56
N ALA A 89 -10.96 8.09 4.24
CA ALA A 89 -10.94 7.14 5.36
C ALA A 89 -10.44 5.75 4.92
N ASP A 90 -10.92 5.23 3.80
CA ASP A 90 -10.49 3.95 3.24
C ASP A 90 -8.98 3.96 2.91
N ALA A 91 -8.47 5.05 2.33
CA ALA A 91 -7.04 5.23 2.04
C ALA A 91 -6.21 5.41 3.32
N ASP A 92 -6.71 6.15 4.31
CA ASP A 92 -6.04 6.36 5.61
C ASP A 92 -5.82 5.04 6.34
N VAL A 93 -6.78 4.11 6.30
CA VAL A 93 -6.62 2.75 6.86
C VAL A 93 -5.47 2.00 6.18
N ARG A 94 -5.36 2.10 4.85
CA ARG A 94 -4.30 1.43 4.08
C ARG A 94 -2.93 2.07 4.32
N TYR A 95 -2.85 3.40 4.37
CA TYR A 95 -1.62 4.10 4.75
C TYR A 95 -1.19 3.79 6.18
N ALA A 96 -2.12 3.74 7.14
CA ALA A 96 -1.83 3.36 8.51
C ALA A 96 -1.27 1.93 8.59
N THR A 97 -1.81 1.00 7.80
CA THR A 97 -1.31 -0.38 7.71
C THR A 97 0.15 -0.42 7.22
N ILE A 98 0.48 0.38 6.20
CA ILE A 98 1.84 0.50 5.68
C ILE A 98 2.78 1.09 6.73
N ALA A 99 2.37 2.22 7.34
CA ALA A 99 3.16 2.91 8.36
C ALA A 99 3.46 2.00 9.55
N ASN A 100 2.43 1.35 10.09
CA ASN A 100 2.57 0.44 11.23
C ASN A 100 3.45 -0.76 10.89
N SER A 101 3.32 -1.32 9.68
CA SER A 101 4.18 -2.41 9.23
C SER A 101 5.66 -2.01 9.15
N ALA A 102 5.96 -0.79 8.68
CA ALA A 102 7.32 -0.27 8.64
C ALA A 102 7.89 -0.04 10.06
N LEU A 103 7.10 0.56 10.95
CA LEU A 103 7.48 0.77 12.35
C LEU A 103 7.74 -0.55 13.10
N GLU A 104 6.89 -1.56 12.89
CA GLU A 104 7.09 -2.88 13.49
C GLU A 104 8.38 -3.56 13.01
N LEU A 105 8.73 -3.41 11.73
CA LEU A 105 10.00 -3.92 11.20
C LEU A 105 11.21 -3.26 11.88
N CYS A 106 11.17 -1.95 12.11
CA CYS A 106 12.22 -1.23 12.85
C CYS A 106 12.32 -1.73 14.29
N ARG A 107 11.18 -1.89 14.98
CA ARG A 107 11.13 -2.39 16.36
C ARG A 107 11.74 -3.79 16.48
N VAL A 108 11.43 -4.68 15.55
CA VAL A 108 12.01 -6.03 15.51
C VAL A 108 13.52 -5.96 15.30
N ALA A 109 14.02 -5.11 14.39
CA ALA A 109 15.45 -4.93 14.17
C ALA A 109 16.17 -4.36 15.41
N ALA A 110 15.54 -3.42 16.11
CA ALA A 110 16.12 -2.76 17.29
C ALA A 110 16.20 -3.67 18.53
N ARG A 111 15.29 -4.65 18.69
CA ARG A 111 15.29 -5.57 19.84
C ARG A 111 16.39 -6.62 19.80
N VAL A 112 16.97 -6.87 18.63
CA VAL A 112 17.96 -7.93 18.45
C VAL A 112 19.36 -7.33 18.57
N ARG A 113 20.12 -7.76 19.58
CA ARG A 113 21.48 -7.27 19.87
C ARG A 113 22.45 -7.42 18.69
N ARG A 114 22.29 -8.48 17.90
CA ARG A 114 23.05 -8.72 16.67
C ARG A 114 22.13 -9.36 15.63
N VAL A 115 21.65 -8.56 14.68
CA VAL A 115 20.80 -9.05 13.59
C VAL A 115 21.69 -9.82 12.60
N SER A 116 21.28 -11.03 12.21
CA SER A 116 22.02 -11.79 11.19
C SER A 116 21.80 -11.23 9.79
N ASP A 117 22.72 -11.49 8.86
CA ASP A 117 22.56 -11.05 7.47
C ASP A 117 21.27 -11.58 6.84
N ALA A 118 20.90 -12.84 7.13
CA ALA A 118 19.65 -13.43 6.65
C ALA A 118 18.42 -12.67 7.15
N GLN A 119 18.42 -12.24 8.41
CA GLN A 119 17.34 -11.42 8.98
C GLN A 119 17.30 -10.03 8.37
N LEU A 120 18.46 -9.38 8.17
CA LEU A 120 18.54 -8.08 7.48
C LEU A 120 17.98 -8.17 6.05
N GLN A 121 18.32 -9.23 5.30
CA GLN A 121 17.77 -9.47 3.97
C GLN A 121 16.26 -9.76 3.97
N GLN A 122 15.76 -10.43 5.01
CA GLN A 122 14.31 -10.63 5.18
C GLN A 122 13.58 -9.32 5.44
N ILE A 123 14.11 -8.48 6.34
CA ILE A 123 13.56 -7.14 6.62
C ILE A 123 13.59 -6.28 5.36
N ARG A 124 14.71 -6.28 4.63
CA ARG A 124 14.84 -5.56 3.34
C ARG A 124 13.74 -5.95 2.36
N ARG A 125 13.53 -7.25 2.14
CA ARG A 125 12.49 -7.75 1.22
C ARG A 125 11.09 -7.27 1.64
N ARG A 126 10.80 -7.26 2.95
CA ARG A 126 9.51 -6.78 3.47
C ARG A 126 9.35 -5.27 3.26
N LEU A 127 10.37 -4.46 3.53
CA LEU A 127 10.34 -3.02 3.28
C LEU A 127 10.16 -2.68 1.79
N VAL A 128 10.84 -3.38 0.89
CA VAL A 128 10.63 -3.25 -0.57
C VAL A 128 9.18 -3.61 -0.95
N GLY A 129 8.59 -4.60 -0.28
CA GLY A 129 7.16 -4.91 -0.42
C GLY A 129 6.27 -3.74 0.00
N LEU A 130 6.58 -3.07 1.11
CA LEU A 130 5.86 -1.89 1.57
C LEU A 130 6.03 -0.68 0.64
N GLU A 131 7.20 -0.48 0.03
CA GLU A 131 7.40 0.57 -0.99
C GLU A 131 6.50 0.34 -2.20
N ARG A 132 6.41 -0.91 -2.66
CA ARG A 132 5.48 -1.28 -3.74
C ARG A 132 4.04 -1.03 -3.33
N ALA A 133 3.64 -1.43 -2.12
CA ALA A 133 2.30 -1.19 -1.60
C ALA A 133 1.96 0.30 -1.53
N LEU A 134 2.87 1.12 -1.01
CA LEU A 134 2.72 2.58 -0.95
C LEU A 134 2.57 3.21 -2.33
N ARG A 135 3.36 2.76 -3.31
CA ARG A 135 3.27 3.23 -4.69
C ARG A 135 1.91 2.90 -5.31
N LEU A 136 1.38 1.70 -5.05
CA LEU A 136 0.06 1.29 -5.53
C LEU A 136 -1.03 2.10 -4.85
N GLU A 137 -0.95 2.29 -3.54
CA GLU A 137 -1.91 3.11 -2.79
C GLU A 137 -1.99 4.53 -3.33
N ARG A 138 -0.83 5.16 -3.60
CA ARG A 138 -0.76 6.51 -4.18
C ARG A 138 -1.41 6.64 -5.55
N ARG A 139 -1.50 5.56 -6.34
CA ARG A 139 -2.14 5.56 -7.66
C ARG A 139 -3.67 5.60 -7.55
N CYS A 140 -4.22 5.10 -6.45
CA CYS A 140 -5.65 5.00 -6.21
C CYS A 140 -6.14 5.96 -5.11
N ASP A 141 -5.25 6.81 -4.60
CA ASP A 141 -5.55 7.88 -3.64
C ASP A 141 -6.01 9.14 -4.37
N TYR A 142 -7.25 9.12 -4.83
CA TYR A 142 -7.83 10.19 -5.65
C TYR A 142 -7.99 11.53 -4.92
N PHE A 143 -8.15 11.49 -3.60
CA PHE A 143 -8.49 12.67 -2.78
C PHE A 143 -7.43 13.06 -1.75
N ARG A 144 -6.22 12.50 -1.89
CA ARG A 144 -5.02 12.77 -1.10
C ARG A 144 -5.28 12.65 0.40
N ALA A 145 -5.42 11.41 0.85
CA ALA A 145 -5.68 11.10 2.26
C ALA A 145 -4.56 11.60 3.18
N GLN A 146 -4.90 11.95 4.43
CA GLN A 146 -4.00 12.61 5.36
C GLN A 146 -2.85 11.69 5.82
N GLY A 147 -3.14 10.38 5.94
CA GLY A 147 -2.21 9.35 6.38
C GLY A 147 -1.04 9.12 5.42
N ARG A 148 -1.13 9.61 4.18
CA ARG A 148 -0.09 9.45 3.15
C ARG A 148 1.28 9.91 3.62
N ALA A 149 1.38 11.14 4.13
CA ALA A 149 2.66 11.70 4.57
C ALA A 149 3.27 10.91 5.74
N GLY A 150 2.42 10.41 6.64
CA GLY A 150 2.83 9.55 7.74
C GLY A 150 3.42 8.21 7.26
N ALA A 151 2.76 7.56 6.30
CA ALA A 151 3.25 6.32 5.71
C ALA A 151 4.54 6.51 4.91
N GLU A 152 4.63 7.59 4.11
CA GLU A 152 5.85 7.95 3.37
C GLU A 152 7.03 8.19 4.31
N ARG A 153 6.82 8.89 5.43
CA ARG A 153 7.85 9.14 6.43
C ARG A 153 8.29 7.85 7.14
N ALA A 154 7.34 7.08 7.67
CA ALA A 154 7.64 5.85 8.42
C ALA A 154 8.44 4.86 7.56
N LEU A 155 8.10 4.73 6.27
CA LEU A 155 8.83 3.85 5.37
C LEU A 155 10.23 4.36 5.05
N ARG A 156 10.38 5.67 4.83
CA ARG A 156 11.69 6.30 4.58
C ARG A 156 12.65 6.11 5.77
N GLU A 157 12.14 6.36 6.98
CA GLU A 157 12.90 6.17 8.23
C GLU A 157 13.29 4.71 8.42
N ALA A 158 12.38 3.77 8.14
CA ALA A 158 12.66 2.34 8.24
C ALA A 158 13.74 1.85 7.26
N LEU A 159 13.76 2.39 6.03
CA LEU A 159 14.80 2.08 5.05
C LEU A 159 16.16 2.64 5.50
N ALA A 160 16.18 3.89 5.99
CA ALA A 160 17.40 4.51 6.49
C ALA A 160 18.01 3.76 7.69
N ASP A 161 17.19 3.37 8.68
CA ASP A 161 17.64 2.55 9.82
C ASP A 161 18.19 1.20 9.38
N LEU A 162 17.56 0.55 8.39
CA LEU A 162 18.07 -0.71 7.84
C LEU A 162 19.43 -0.53 7.14
N ASP A 163 19.57 0.50 6.32
CA ASP A 163 20.81 0.78 5.58
C ASP A 163 21.98 1.07 6.56
N GLU A 164 21.73 1.82 7.63
CA GLU A 164 22.70 2.06 8.70
C GLU A 164 23.13 0.74 9.38
N ARG A 165 22.16 -0.14 9.72
CA ARG A 165 22.46 -1.45 10.32
C ARG A 165 23.27 -2.35 9.41
N ILE A 166 22.96 -2.36 8.10
CA ILE A 166 23.72 -3.13 7.11
C ILE A 166 25.16 -2.59 7.05
N ALA A 167 25.35 -1.27 7.03
CA ALA A 167 26.68 -0.65 7.02
C ALA A 167 27.50 -1.00 8.27
N ILE A 168 26.87 -1.01 9.46
CA ILE A 168 27.53 -1.41 10.72
C ILE A 168 27.97 -2.88 10.68
N THR A 169 27.11 -3.79 10.21
CA THR A 169 27.42 -5.22 10.13
C THR A 169 28.49 -5.53 9.07
N ALA A 170 28.49 -4.79 7.95
CA ALA A 170 29.46 -4.95 6.87
C ALA A 170 30.86 -4.40 7.19
N ARG A 171 31.00 -3.58 8.25
CA ARG A 171 32.29 -3.00 8.63
C ARG A 171 33.19 -4.12 9.17
N PRO A 172 34.34 -4.42 8.52
CA PRO A 172 35.20 -5.50 8.96
C PRO A 172 35.72 -5.21 10.38
N ALA A 173 35.74 -6.24 11.22
CA ALA A 173 36.46 -6.20 12.48
C ALA A 173 37.97 -6.17 12.20
N SER A 174 38.53 -5.00 11.90
CA SER A 174 39.99 -4.85 11.72
C SER A 174 40.54 -3.67 12.51
N SER A 175 41.14 -4.00 13.67
CA SER A 175 42.47 -3.57 14.14
C SER A 175 42.61 -3.54 15.68
N VAL A 176 42.27 -4.62 16.39
CA VAL A 176 42.90 -4.85 17.70
C VAL A 176 44.22 -5.58 17.48
N ASN A 177 45.22 -4.77 17.18
CA ASN A 177 46.60 -4.84 17.67
C ASN A 177 47.26 -6.24 17.84
N ARG A 178 48.17 -6.60 16.91
CA ARG A 178 49.41 -7.35 17.21
C ARG A 178 50.59 -6.67 16.51
N SER A 179 50.85 -5.41 16.85
CA SER A 179 52.21 -4.86 16.79
C SER A 179 52.74 -4.87 18.21
N GLY A 180 53.62 -5.82 18.52
CA GLY A 180 54.17 -5.93 19.87
C GLY A 180 54.89 -7.24 20.16
N ARG A 181 55.84 -7.65 19.32
CA ARG A 181 57.04 -8.39 19.75
C ARG A 181 58.04 -8.47 18.61
N GLN A 182 58.87 -7.44 18.52
CA GLN A 182 60.22 -7.59 17.99
C GLN A 182 61.18 -6.89 18.96
N ARG A 183 62.24 -7.63 19.30
CA ARG A 183 63.51 -7.24 19.97
C ARG A 183 63.59 -7.31 21.49
N ALA A 184 64.38 -8.30 21.94
CA ALA A 184 65.37 -8.29 23.02
C ALA A 184 65.72 -9.78 23.31
N VAL A 185 66.93 -10.32 23.44
CA VAL A 185 68.37 -9.96 23.39
C VAL A 185 69.05 -11.36 23.31
N GLY A 186 69.99 -11.65 22.42
CA GLY A 186 71.43 -11.55 22.69
C GLY A 186 71.94 -12.61 23.69
N HIS A 187 72.52 -13.70 23.16
CA HIS A 187 73.76 -14.40 23.55
C HIS A 187 73.73 -15.87 23.15
#